data_AF-A0A7N5K1T5-F1
#
_entry.id   AF-A0A7N5K1T5-F1
#
_cell.length_a   1.000
_cell.length_b   1.000
_cell.length_c   1.000
_cell.angle_alpha   90.00
_cell.angle_beta   90.00
_cell.angle_gamma   90.00
#
_symmetry.space_group_name_H-M   'P 1'
#
loop_
_entity.id
_entity.type
_entity.pdbx_description
1 polymer ?
#
loop_
_entity_poly.entity_id
_entity_poly.type
_entity_poly.pdbx_seq_one_letter_code
_entity_poly.pdbx_strand_id
1 'polypeptide(L)'
;MANSGCEELRGQEGESFLYFAYGSNLLTERIHLRNPSAAFCCVARLQVICLGAKENGLPLEYQKKLNAIEPNDYKGEVSEEIEDIIRKGETKAH
;
A
#
# COMPACT_ATOMS: atom_id res chain seq x y z
N MET A 1 2.03 3.90 18.23
CA MET A 1 3.27 4.14 17.47
C MET A 1 3.86 2.79 17.16
N ALA A 2 3.70 2.30 15.94
CA ALA A 2 4.21 0.99 15.54
C ALA A 2 5.62 1.18 14.96
N ASN A 3 6.56 0.44 15.55
CA ASN A 3 7.96 0.41 15.19
C ASN A 3 8.12 -0.12 13.75
N SER A 4 9.00 0.50 12.96
CA SER A 4 9.31 0.14 11.57
C SER A 4 10.09 -1.17 11.53
N GLY A 5 9.39 -2.31 11.51
CA GLY A 5 9.97 -3.64 11.40
C GLY A 5 9.55 -4.35 10.13
N CYS A 6 9.86 -3.80 8.95
CA CYS A 6 9.55 -4.45 7.66
C CYS A 6 10.62 -5.48 7.21
N GLU A 7 11.70 -5.66 7.97
CA GLU A 7 12.84 -6.51 7.58
C GLU A 7 12.76 -7.97 8.09
N GLU A 8 11.70 -8.39 8.77
CA GLU A 8 11.64 -9.71 9.43
C GLU A 8 10.61 -10.69 8.83
N LEU A 9 10.35 -10.65 7.52
CA LEU A 9 9.43 -11.60 6.86
C LEU A 9 9.98 -12.26 5.59
N ARG A 10 11.23 -11.98 5.18
CA ARG A 10 11.85 -12.57 3.98
C ARG A 10 12.36 -14.02 4.16
N GLY A 11 11.78 -14.78 5.11
CA GLY A 11 12.31 -16.09 5.53
C GLY A 11 11.30 -17.24 5.63
N GLN A 12 10.02 -17.03 5.31
CA GLN A 12 9.01 -18.10 5.31
C GLN A 12 8.65 -18.49 3.87
N GLU A 13 8.71 -19.79 3.56
CA GLU A 13 8.46 -20.40 2.24
C GLU A 13 6.98 -20.38 1.80
N GLY A 14 6.33 -19.21 1.91
CA GLY A 14 4.96 -18.99 1.46
C GLY A 14 4.88 -17.74 0.57
N GLU A 15 4.08 -17.80 -0.49
CA GLU A 15 3.79 -16.65 -1.33
C GLU A 15 3.09 -15.55 -0.50
N SER A 16 3.76 -14.42 -0.31
CA SER A 16 3.22 -13.26 0.39
C SER A 16 2.75 -12.22 -0.62
N PHE A 17 1.67 -11.51 -0.30
CA PHE A 17 1.15 -10.41 -1.11
C PHE A 17 0.88 -9.18 -0.23
N LEU A 18 0.94 -8.00 -0.85
CA LEU A 18 0.62 -6.74 -0.20
C LEU A 18 -0.87 -6.45 -0.27
N TYR A 19 -1.46 -6.04 0.85
CA TYR A 19 -2.86 -5.63 0.95
C TYR A 19 -2.96 -4.18 1.43
N PHE A 20 -3.56 -3.32 0.62
CA PHE A 20 -3.82 -1.93 0.99
C PHE A 20 -5.12 -1.84 1.79
N ALA A 21 -5.02 -1.55 3.09
CA ALA A 21 -6.15 -1.39 4.00
C ALA A 21 -6.59 0.08 4.11
N TYR A 22 -7.90 0.32 4.25
CA TYR A 22 -8.47 1.65 4.47
C TYR A 22 -9.66 1.58 5.45
N GLY A 23 -9.80 2.60 6.30
CA GLY A 23 -10.90 2.71 7.27
C GLY A 23 -10.92 1.55 8.27
N SER A 24 -12.08 0.91 8.44
CA SER A 24 -12.27 -0.19 9.42
C SER A 24 -11.40 -1.43 9.15
N ASN A 25 -10.84 -1.57 7.96
CA ASN A 25 -9.90 -2.64 7.64
C ASN A 25 -8.49 -2.37 8.20
N LEU A 26 -8.22 -1.19 8.78
CA LEU A 26 -6.98 -0.94 9.52
C LEU A 26 -6.95 -1.67 10.88
N LEU A 27 -8.10 -2.18 11.33
CA LEU A 27 -8.18 -2.97 12.57
C LEU A 27 -7.52 -4.33 12.34
N THR A 28 -6.31 -4.49 12.87
CA THR A 28 -5.52 -5.72 12.79
C THR A 28 -6.34 -6.92 13.26
N GLU A 29 -7.10 -6.77 14.34
CA GLU A 29 -7.98 -7.82 14.89
C GLU A 29 -9.02 -8.29 13.86
N ARG A 30 -9.55 -7.37 13.05
CA ARG A 30 -10.54 -7.68 12.00
C ARG A 30 -9.91 -8.46 10.86
N ILE A 31 -8.71 -8.06 10.40
CA ILE A 31 -7.99 -8.77 9.34
C ILE A 31 -7.60 -10.18 9.82
N HIS A 32 -7.15 -10.30 11.07
CA HIS A 32 -6.72 -11.57 11.68
C HIS A 32 -7.83 -12.62 11.81
N LEU A 33 -9.11 -12.23 11.77
CA LEU A 33 -10.22 -13.19 11.76
C LEU A 33 -10.15 -14.19 10.60
N ARG A 34 -9.64 -13.77 9.43
CA ARG A 34 -9.50 -14.62 8.24
C ARG A 34 -8.06 -14.75 7.76
N ASN A 35 -7.18 -13.84 8.16
CA ASN A 35 -5.78 -13.87 7.78
C ASN A 35 -4.88 -13.64 9.02
N PRO A 36 -4.67 -14.67 9.87
CA PRO A 36 -3.92 -14.54 11.12
C PRO A 36 -2.45 -14.13 10.92
N SER A 37 -1.87 -14.37 9.74
CA SER A 37 -0.49 -14.02 9.41
C SER A 37 -0.33 -12.61 8.87
N ALA A 38 -1.42 -11.84 8.70
CA ALA A 38 -1.33 -10.48 8.18
C ALA A 38 -0.49 -9.60 9.13
N ALA A 39 0.55 -8.98 8.60
CA ALA A 39 1.38 -8.04 9.35
C ALA A 39 1.18 -6.62 8.82
N PHE A 40 1.20 -5.64 9.72
CA PHE A 40 1.29 -4.24 9.32
C PHE A 40 2.67 -3.99 8.72
N CYS A 41 2.71 -3.46 7.49
CA CYS A 41 3.94 -3.18 6.76
C CYS A 41 4.34 -1.70 6.90
N CYS A 42 3.56 -0.80 6.32
CA CYS A 42 3.80 0.64 6.38
C CYS A 42 2.51 1.43 6.08
N VAL A 43 2.56 2.74 6.34
CA VAL A 43 1.53 3.67 5.85
C VAL A 43 1.90 4.09 4.42
N ALA A 44 0.93 4.02 3.51
CA ALA A 44 1.11 4.43 2.11
C ALA A 44 -0.07 5.29 1.64
N ARG A 45 0.15 6.06 0.57
CA ARG A 45 -0.89 6.86 -0.11
C ARG A 45 -1.47 6.08 -1.29
N LEU A 46 -2.74 6.36 -1.62
CA LEU A 46 -3.44 5.75 -2.76
C LEU A 46 -2.65 5.87 -4.08
N GLN A 47 -1.89 6.96 -4.26
CA GLN A 47 -1.03 7.19 -5.42
C GLN A 47 -0.03 6.05 -5.66
N VAL A 48 0.53 5.45 -4.61
CA VAL A 48 1.46 4.32 -4.72
C VAL A 48 0.77 3.10 -5.33
N ILE A 49 -0.48 2.84 -4.94
CA ILE A 49 -1.29 1.75 -5.49
C ILE A 49 -1.59 1.97 -6.96
N CYS A 50 -1.95 3.21 -7.35
CA CYS A 50 -2.20 3.55 -8.75
C CYS A 50 -0.94 3.40 -9.62
N LEU A 51 0.23 3.83 -9.11
CA LEU A 51 1.51 3.65 -9.79
C LEU A 51 1.84 2.16 -9.99
N GLY A 52 1.76 1.37 -8.91
CA GLY A 52 2.00 -0.08 -8.98
C GLY A 52 1.04 -0.80 -9.92
N ALA A 53 -0.24 -0.43 -9.95
CA ALA A 53 -1.22 -1.01 -10.86
C ALA A 53 -0.90 -0.74 -12.34
N LYS A 54 -0.41 0.46 -12.65
CA LYS A 54 0.05 0.83 -13.99
C LYS A 54 1.32 0.07 -14.37
N GLU A 55 2.30 0.00 -13.48
CA GLU A 55 3.58 -0.68 -13.72
C GLU A 55 3.41 -2.19 -13.95
N ASN A 56 2.50 -2.83 -13.21
CA ASN A 56 2.22 -4.27 -13.36
C ASN A 56 1.20 -4.59 -14.46
N GLY A 57 0.74 -3.60 -15.22
CA GLY A 57 -0.14 -3.82 -16.35
C GLY A 57 -1.53 -4.36 -15.98
N LEU A 58 -2.10 -3.95 -14.84
CA LEU A 58 -3.47 -4.33 -14.48
C LEU A 58 -4.46 -3.86 -15.55
N PRO A 59 -5.63 -4.51 -15.70
CA PRO A 59 -6.63 -4.10 -16.69
C PRO A 59 -6.95 -2.61 -16.64
N LEU A 60 -6.97 -1.94 -17.81
CA LEU A 60 -7.16 -0.49 -17.90
C LEU A 60 -8.42 0.00 -17.19
N GLU A 61 -9.50 -0.79 -17.24
CA GLU A 61 -10.74 -0.47 -16.53
C GLU A 61 -10.54 -0.43 -15.01
N TYR A 62 -9.73 -1.35 -14.47
CA TYR A 62 -9.41 -1.38 -13.04
C TYR A 62 -8.51 -0.21 -12.66
N GLN A 63 -7.52 0.13 -13.48
CA GLN A 63 -6.70 1.34 -13.27
C GLN A 63 -7.56 2.61 -13.21
N LYS A 64 -8.57 2.72 -14.10
CA LYS A 64 -9.53 3.85 -14.06
C LYS A 64 -10.33 3.88 -12.77
N LYS A 65 -10.79 2.72 -12.28
CA LYS A 65 -11.49 2.61 -10.99
C LYS A 65 -10.61 3.08 -9.85
N LEU A 66 -9.34 2.66 -9.81
CA LEU A 66 -8.38 3.10 -8.79
C LEU A 66 -8.16 4.62 -8.81
N ASN A 67 -7.95 5.20 -9.99
CA ASN A 67 -7.75 6.64 -10.14
C ASN A 67 -9.00 7.48 -9.85
N ALA A 68 -10.19 6.88 -9.87
CA ALA A 68 -11.45 7.54 -9.53
C ALA A 68 -11.74 7.56 -8.01
N ILE A 69 -10.97 6.80 -7.21
CA ILE A 69 -11.10 6.83 -5.75
C ILE A 69 -10.55 8.17 -5.26
N GLU A 70 -11.38 8.92 -4.52
CA GLU A 70 -10.96 10.16 -3.91
C GLU A 70 -9.94 9.88 -2.78
N PRO A 71 -8.74 10.48 -2.83
CA PRO A 71 -7.77 10.34 -1.74
C PRO A 71 -8.28 11.04 -0.48
N ASN A 72 -7.88 10.53 0.69
CA ASN A 72 -8.13 11.24 1.94
C ASN A 72 -7.16 12.43 2.11
N ASP A 73 -7.42 13.26 3.12
CA ASP A 73 -6.59 14.42 3.48
C ASP A 73 -5.41 14.08 4.39
N TYR A 74 -5.00 12.80 4.43
CA TYR A 74 -3.89 12.36 5.27
C TYR A 74 -2.56 12.96 4.79
N LYS A 75 -2.02 13.87 5.61
CA LYS A 75 -0.71 14.52 5.42
C LYS A 75 0.32 14.11 6.47
N GLY A 76 0.05 13.02 7.19
CA GLY A 76 0.98 12.48 8.19
C GLY A 76 2.22 11.85 7.53
N GLU A 77 3.18 11.50 8.37
CA GLU A 77 4.42 10.87 7.95
C GLU A 77 4.16 9.50 7.33
N VAL A 78 4.92 9.21 6.27
CA VAL A 78 5.08 7.90 5.64
C VAL A 78 6.58 7.62 5.54
N SER A 79 6.96 6.38 5.25
CA SER A 79 8.39 6.02 5.19
C SER A 79 9.10 6.71 4.02
N GLU A 80 10.42 6.87 4.12
CA GLU A 80 11.23 7.54 3.08
C GLU A 80 11.10 6.83 1.72
N GLU A 81 10.99 5.49 1.71
CA GLU A 81 10.83 4.72 0.49
C GLU A 81 9.50 5.04 -0.22
N ILE A 82 8.44 5.27 0.55
CA ILE A 82 7.12 5.64 0.03
C ILE A 82 7.15 7.06 -0.53
N GLU A 83 7.77 8.02 0.17
CA GLU A 83 7.91 9.39 -0.33
C GLU A 83 8.74 9.44 -1.64
N ASP A 84 9.79 8.63 -1.74
CA ASP A 84 10.60 8.53 -2.95
C ASP A 84 9.81 7.97 -4.14
N ILE A 85 8.94 6.97 -3.92
CA ILE A 85 8.06 6.42 -4.95
C ILE A 85 7.08 7.50 -5.44
N ILE A 86 6.48 8.26 -4.51
CA ILE A 86 5.55 9.33 -4.83
C ILE A 86 6.24 10.40 -5.69
N ARG A 87 7.41 10.88 -5.26
CA ARG A 87 8.21 11.88 -5.98
C ARG A 87 8.61 11.42 -7.38
N LYS A 88 9.03 10.15 -7.53
CA LYS A 88 9.38 9.56 -8.84
C LYS A 88 8.16 9.42 -9.77
N GLY A 89 6.97 9.23 -9.20
CA GLY A 89 5.72 9.17 -9.97
C GLY A 89 5.34 10.52 -10.56
N GLU A 90 5.56 11.60 -9.81
CA GLU A 90 5.27 12.97 -10.24
C GLU A 90 6.19 13.44 -11.38
N THR A 91 7.48 13.11 -11.32
CA THR A 91 8.45 13.52 -12.35
C THR A 91 8.26 12.82 -13.69
N LYS A 92 7.57 11.68 -13.74
CA LYS A 92 7.25 10.95 -14.99
C LYS A 92 5.95 11.42 -15.66
N ALA A 93 5.20 12.32 -15.03
CA ALA A 93 3.95 12.87 -15.55
C ALA A 93 4.12 14.20 -16.33
N HIS A 94 5.36 14.64 -16.53
CA HIS A 94 5.76 15.79 -17.34
C HIS A 94 6.59 15.33 -18.55
#